data_AF-A0A1H9FFD0-F1
#
_entry.id   AF-A0A1H9FFD0-F1
#
_cell.length_a   1.000
_cell.length_b   1.000
_cell.length_c   1.000
_cell.angle_alpha   90.00
_cell.angle_beta   90.00
_cell.angle_gamma   90.00
#
_symmetry.space_group_name_H-M   'P 1'
#
loop_
_entity.id
_entity.type
_entity.pdbx_description
1 polymer ?
#
loop_
_entity_poly.entity_id
_entity_poly.type
_entity_poly.pdbx_seq_one_letter_code
_entity_poly.pdbx_strand_id
1 'polypeptide(L)'
;MSDRQDIMGCYFRSWRDIATGDPDNKVSMRDLPAEVDIAFVFPDGNEPPRYWEALHSQIIPALHARETKIVRTIAIDELIKPGASANDIFTRFFTSTPGLDGLDIDIEHTLNEAQRKQAEAVSRELRTLLGQERLFVFDTTENGDVALIRALAPQLNYILFQAYGQTPARVQGHYDRMFKDFLPPSRFMVGFSFYEERGTRWGDVRDPLESSTAHAYAAWTPTQGPKAGIFSYAVDRDGVKEGDDTLQPTNFAWTKHLKAAMAPRRRRAWQTVLRNWLARVLRIAPSR
;
A
#
# COMPACT_ATOMS: atom_id res chain seq x y z
N MET A 1 -2.23 3.41 16.86
CA MET A 1 -2.85 2.28 16.13
C MET A 1 -1.99 1.06 16.38
N SER A 2 -2.57 -0.09 16.77
CA SER A 2 -1.81 -1.32 17.02
C SER A 2 -1.10 -1.75 15.74
N ASP A 3 0.05 -2.43 15.87
CA ASP A 3 0.81 -3.06 14.77
C ASP A 3 -0.06 -4.08 14.02
N ARG A 4 -0.88 -3.58 13.08
CA ARG A 4 -1.74 -4.39 12.23
C ARG A 4 -0.84 -5.10 11.22
N GLN A 5 -0.78 -6.42 11.35
CA GLN A 5 -0.14 -7.30 10.37
C GLN A 5 -1.17 -7.68 9.29
N ASP A 6 -0.66 -8.18 8.17
CA ASP A 6 -1.43 -8.67 7.03
C ASP A 6 -2.17 -7.56 6.26
N ILE A 7 -1.62 -6.35 6.23
CA ILE A 7 -2.18 -5.21 5.48
C ILE A 7 -2.11 -5.46 3.97
N MET A 8 -3.19 -5.19 3.26
CA MET A 8 -3.27 -5.12 1.81
C MET A 8 -3.43 -3.66 1.38
N GLY A 9 -2.37 -3.11 0.80
CA GLY A 9 -2.38 -1.80 0.13
C GLY A 9 -2.62 -1.95 -1.37
N CYS A 10 -3.32 -1.01 -2.00
CA CYS A 10 -3.57 -1.07 -3.45
C CYS A 10 -3.48 0.32 -4.08
N TYR A 11 -2.53 0.54 -5.00
CA TYR A 11 -2.51 1.71 -5.85
C TYR A 11 -3.52 1.55 -6.98
N PHE A 12 -4.50 2.45 -6.99
CA PHE A 12 -5.49 2.56 -8.05
C PHE A 12 -5.12 3.72 -8.96
N ARG A 13 -4.86 3.42 -10.24
CA ARG A 13 -4.52 4.42 -11.25
C ARG A 13 -5.75 5.25 -11.57
N SER A 14 -5.76 6.53 -11.19
CA SER A 14 -6.95 7.37 -11.19
C SER A 14 -7.49 7.58 -12.61
N TRP A 15 -6.59 7.70 -13.59
CA TRP A 15 -6.93 7.77 -15.02
C TRP A 15 -7.59 6.50 -15.59
N ARG A 16 -7.62 5.38 -14.82
CA ARG A 16 -8.30 4.12 -15.18
C ARG A 16 -9.66 3.93 -14.53
N ASP A 17 -10.11 4.86 -13.68
CA ASP A 17 -11.46 4.80 -13.10
C ASP A 17 -12.54 5.12 -14.14
N ILE A 18 -13.66 4.40 -14.13
CA ILE A 18 -14.83 4.74 -14.97
C ILE A 18 -15.39 6.15 -14.70
N ALA A 19 -15.15 6.73 -13.52
CA ALA A 19 -15.56 8.08 -13.19
C ALA A 19 -14.80 9.15 -13.99
N THR A 20 -13.66 8.81 -14.59
CA THR A 20 -13.03 9.69 -15.59
C THR A 20 -13.88 9.81 -16.84
N GLY A 21 -14.87 8.92 -17.02
CA GLY A 21 -15.80 8.74 -18.13
C GLY A 21 -15.15 8.54 -19.49
N ASP A 22 -13.92 8.03 -19.50
CA ASP A 22 -13.35 7.35 -20.65
C ASP A 22 -14.16 6.05 -20.91
N PRO A 23 -14.74 5.84 -22.10
CA PRO A 23 -15.54 4.65 -22.39
C PRO A 23 -14.72 3.34 -22.37
N ASP A 24 -13.40 3.41 -22.50
CA ASP A 24 -12.52 2.23 -22.47
C ASP A 24 -12.25 1.75 -21.04
N ASN A 25 -12.33 2.63 -20.04
CA ASN A 25 -12.18 2.25 -18.64
C ASN A 25 -13.30 1.29 -18.21
N LYS A 26 -12.93 0.25 -17.44
CA LYS A 26 -13.84 -0.85 -17.04
C LYS A 26 -13.98 -1.05 -15.53
N VAL A 27 -13.21 -0.33 -14.72
CA VAL A 27 -13.10 -0.58 -13.28
C VAL A 27 -13.32 0.72 -12.51
N SER A 28 -13.99 0.66 -11.36
CA SER A 28 -14.04 1.77 -10.40
C SER A 28 -13.28 1.43 -9.14
N MET A 29 -12.55 2.41 -8.60
CA MET A 29 -11.95 2.33 -7.27
C MET A 29 -13.01 2.11 -6.19
N ARG A 30 -14.27 2.55 -6.44
CA ARG A 30 -15.43 2.29 -5.57
C ARG A 30 -15.68 0.80 -5.34
N ASP A 31 -15.28 -0.05 -6.28
CA ASP A 31 -15.56 -1.48 -6.29
C ASP A 31 -14.45 -2.30 -5.61
N LEU A 32 -13.39 -1.66 -5.10
CA LEU A 32 -12.36 -2.32 -4.30
C LEU A 32 -13.02 -3.10 -3.14
N PRO A 33 -12.56 -4.34 -2.89
CA PRO A 33 -13.21 -5.22 -1.93
C PRO A 33 -12.78 -4.90 -0.49
N ALA A 34 -13.53 -5.38 0.50
CA ALA A 34 -13.26 -5.14 1.92
C ALA A 34 -11.92 -5.73 2.42
N GLU A 35 -11.31 -6.62 1.62
CA GLU A 35 -9.97 -7.15 1.84
C GLU A 35 -8.86 -6.09 1.70
N VAL A 36 -9.14 -4.94 1.06
CA VAL A 36 -8.20 -3.82 0.93
C VAL A 36 -8.27 -2.95 2.18
N ASP A 37 -7.16 -2.86 2.92
CA ASP A 37 -7.09 -1.99 4.11
C ASP A 37 -6.73 -0.55 3.73
N ILE A 38 -5.91 -0.36 2.69
CA ILE A 38 -5.44 0.96 2.23
C ILE A 38 -5.55 1.03 0.71
N ALA A 39 -6.33 1.98 0.20
CA ALA A 39 -6.43 2.29 -1.21
C ALA A 39 -5.69 3.62 -1.49
N PHE A 40 -4.68 3.57 -2.35
CA PHE A 40 -3.90 4.73 -2.75
C PHE A 40 -4.48 5.33 -4.03
N VAL A 41 -4.84 6.62 -3.97
CA VAL A 41 -5.28 7.43 -5.12
C VAL A 41 -4.03 7.89 -5.87
N PHE A 42 -3.78 7.26 -7.03
CA PHE A 42 -2.58 7.47 -7.84
C PHE A 42 -2.93 8.09 -9.21
N PRO A 43 -2.92 9.41 -9.34
CA PRO A 43 -3.24 10.12 -10.58
C PRO A 43 -2.03 10.43 -11.43
N ASP A 44 -2.26 10.68 -12.71
CA ASP A 44 -1.27 11.21 -13.65
C ASP A 44 -1.34 12.75 -13.79
N GLY A 45 -2.40 13.36 -13.24
CA GLY A 45 -2.62 14.81 -13.27
C GLY A 45 -3.56 15.28 -14.38
N ASN A 46 -4.04 14.38 -15.25
CA ASN A 46 -4.96 14.67 -16.35
C ASN A 46 -6.41 14.25 -16.06
N GLU A 47 -6.71 13.81 -14.83
CA GLU A 47 -8.05 13.37 -14.47
C GLU A 47 -9.06 14.52 -14.54
N PRO A 48 -10.21 14.31 -15.21
CA PRO A 48 -11.19 15.37 -15.39
C PRO A 48 -11.88 15.71 -14.05
N PRO A 49 -12.44 16.92 -13.89
CA PRO A 49 -13.14 17.33 -12.66
C PRO A 49 -14.18 16.32 -12.15
N ARG A 50 -14.89 15.64 -13.06
CA ARG A 50 -15.88 14.60 -12.71
C ARG A 50 -15.29 13.41 -11.94
N TYR A 51 -14.01 13.07 -12.14
CA TYR A 51 -13.34 12.05 -11.35
C TYR A 51 -13.20 12.49 -9.90
N TRP A 52 -12.73 13.72 -9.67
CA TRP A 52 -12.55 14.29 -8.33
C TRP A 52 -13.89 14.45 -7.59
N GLU A 53 -14.96 14.83 -8.29
CA GLU A 53 -16.31 14.86 -7.74
C GLU A 53 -16.79 13.46 -7.31
N ALA A 54 -16.57 12.44 -8.14
CA ALA A 54 -16.92 11.05 -7.82
C ALA A 54 -16.05 10.50 -6.68
N LEU A 55 -14.77 10.87 -6.62
CA LEU A 55 -13.86 10.50 -5.53
C LEU A 55 -14.45 10.93 -4.19
N HIS A 56 -14.83 12.20 -4.08
CA HIS A 56 -15.42 12.78 -2.87
C HIS A 56 -16.81 12.22 -2.56
N SER A 57 -17.72 12.23 -3.54
CA SER A 57 -19.14 11.98 -3.28
C SER A 57 -19.54 10.51 -3.28
N GLN A 58 -18.74 9.62 -3.89
CA GLN A 58 -19.12 8.22 -4.10
C GLN A 58 -18.03 7.23 -3.66
N ILE A 59 -16.78 7.44 -4.06
CA ILE A 59 -15.70 6.46 -3.85
C ILE A 59 -15.29 6.45 -2.37
N ILE A 60 -14.94 7.61 -1.79
CA ILE A 60 -14.53 7.71 -0.38
C ILE A 60 -15.61 7.15 0.57
N PRO A 61 -16.89 7.56 0.48
CA PRO A 61 -17.94 7.00 1.35
C PRO A 61 -18.10 5.47 1.22
N ALA A 62 -18.03 4.93 0.00
CA ALA A 62 -18.18 3.50 -0.23
C ALA A 62 -16.99 2.70 0.33
N LEU A 63 -15.77 3.22 0.24
CA LEU A 63 -14.58 2.59 0.79
C LEU A 63 -14.53 2.69 2.32
N HIS A 64 -14.93 3.82 2.90
CA HIS A 64 -15.08 3.96 4.35
C HIS A 64 -16.13 3.01 4.92
N ALA A 65 -17.24 2.77 4.20
CA ALA A 65 -18.24 1.77 4.61
C ALA A 65 -17.68 0.33 4.65
N ARG A 66 -16.54 0.07 4.01
CA ARG A 66 -15.80 -1.20 4.04
C ARG A 66 -14.57 -1.15 4.95
N GLU A 67 -14.42 -0.08 5.75
CA GLU A 67 -13.27 0.19 6.61
C GLU A 67 -11.92 0.35 5.86
N THR A 68 -11.97 0.60 4.55
CA THR A 68 -10.78 0.87 3.73
C THR A 68 -10.35 2.33 3.91
N LYS A 69 -9.07 2.54 4.21
CA LYS A 69 -8.45 3.87 4.28
C LYS A 69 -8.09 4.37 2.89
N ILE A 70 -8.35 5.65 2.60
CA ILE A 70 -7.98 6.28 1.31
C ILE A 70 -6.79 7.21 1.52
N VAL A 71 -5.70 6.95 0.82
CA VAL A 71 -4.45 7.71 0.93
C VAL A 71 -4.13 8.37 -0.41
N ARG A 72 -3.74 9.65 -0.41
CA ARG A 72 -3.35 10.38 -1.62
C ARG A 72 -1.85 10.24 -1.85
N THR A 73 -1.42 9.85 -3.06
CA THR A 73 0.01 9.75 -3.40
C THR A 73 0.52 10.97 -4.18
N ILE A 74 1.66 11.52 -3.78
CA ILE A 74 2.38 12.56 -4.54
C ILE A 74 3.84 12.18 -4.72
N ALA A 75 4.43 12.61 -5.84
CA ALA A 75 5.86 12.44 -6.06
C ALA A 75 6.69 13.32 -5.11
N ILE A 76 7.89 12.86 -4.76
CA ILE A 76 8.87 13.62 -3.96
C ILE A 76 9.17 15.00 -4.53
N ASP A 77 9.04 15.17 -5.85
CA ASP A 77 9.21 16.43 -6.58
C ASP A 77 8.30 17.56 -6.05
N GLU A 78 7.11 17.22 -5.56
CA GLU A 78 6.18 18.20 -4.97
C GLU A 78 6.73 18.86 -3.70
N LEU A 79 7.65 18.19 -2.99
CA LEU A 79 8.27 18.69 -1.76
C LEU A 79 9.52 19.52 -2.03
N ILE A 80 10.18 19.29 -3.17
CA ILE A 80 11.48 19.91 -3.51
C ILE A 80 11.38 21.00 -4.57
N LYS A 81 10.21 21.20 -5.19
CA LYS A 81 9.99 22.33 -6.10
C LYS A 81 10.17 23.67 -5.37
N PRO A 82 10.63 24.73 -6.06
CA PRO A 82 10.76 26.06 -5.46
C PRO A 82 9.44 26.53 -4.84
N GLY A 83 9.49 26.97 -3.58
CA GLY A 83 8.31 27.45 -2.86
C GLY A 83 7.36 26.35 -2.36
N ALA A 84 7.76 25.07 -2.38
CA ALA A 84 6.97 24.01 -1.78
C ALA A 84 6.63 24.33 -0.32
N SER A 85 5.36 24.16 0.03
CA SER A 85 4.78 24.49 1.33
C SER A 85 3.93 23.33 1.82
N ALA A 86 4.18 22.88 3.05
CA ALA A 86 3.38 21.84 3.68
C ALA A 86 1.91 22.27 3.82
N ASN A 87 1.66 23.54 4.14
CA ASN A 87 0.31 24.09 4.25
C ASN A 87 -0.43 24.06 2.90
N ASP A 88 0.26 24.37 1.80
CA ASP A 88 -0.36 24.38 0.46
C ASP A 88 -0.70 22.96 0.00
N ILE A 89 0.23 22.01 0.22
CA ILE A 89 -0.01 20.58 -0.04
C ILE A 89 -1.19 20.08 0.81
N PHE A 90 -1.20 20.41 2.11
CA PHE A 90 -2.26 19.99 3.01
C PHE A 90 -3.62 20.57 2.61
N THR A 91 -3.69 21.88 2.32
CA THR A 91 -4.91 22.57 1.90
C THR A 91 -5.44 22.00 0.59
N ARG A 92 -4.55 21.78 -0.39
CA ARG A 92 -4.89 21.21 -1.69
C ARG A 92 -5.60 19.85 -1.57
N PHE A 93 -5.18 18.99 -0.66
CA PHE A 93 -5.74 17.64 -0.57
C PHE A 93 -6.77 17.48 0.53
N PHE A 94 -6.48 17.89 1.76
CA PHE A 94 -7.33 17.55 2.91
C PHE A 94 -8.42 18.58 3.21
N THR A 95 -8.25 19.83 2.76
CA THR A 95 -9.33 20.83 2.83
C THR A 95 -10.26 20.71 1.63
N SER A 96 -9.70 20.45 0.44
CA SER A 96 -10.47 20.40 -0.81
C SER A 96 -11.11 19.04 -1.10
N THR A 97 -10.59 17.96 -0.52
CA THR A 97 -11.17 16.60 -0.61
C THR A 97 -11.37 16.02 0.79
N PRO A 98 -12.45 16.40 1.49
CA PRO A 98 -12.78 15.81 2.79
C PRO A 98 -12.86 14.28 2.72
N GLY A 99 -12.35 13.61 3.76
CA GLY A 99 -12.40 12.16 3.90
C GLY A 99 -11.16 11.39 3.46
N LEU A 100 -10.12 12.06 2.94
CA LEU A 100 -8.80 11.41 2.79
C LEU A 100 -8.21 11.07 4.18
N ASP A 101 -7.73 9.84 4.32
CA ASP A 101 -7.17 9.28 5.54
C ASP A 101 -5.65 9.42 5.65
N GLY A 102 -4.98 9.89 4.60
CA GLY A 102 -3.53 10.05 4.66
C GLY A 102 -2.87 10.55 3.40
N LEU A 103 -1.56 10.75 3.52
CA LEU A 103 -0.68 11.15 2.44
C LEU A 103 0.44 10.12 2.28
N ASP A 104 0.76 9.83 1.03
CA ASP A 104 1.84 8.96 0.59
C ASP A 104 2.80 9.77 -0.29
N ILE A 105 4.10 9.66 -0.01
CA ILE A 105 5.15 10.34 -0.79
C ILE A 105 5.99 9.29 -1.51
N ASP A 106 5.96 9.35 -2.83
CA ASP A 106 6.69 8.45 -3.73
C ASP A 106 8.12 8.96 -3.96
N ILE A 107 9.10 8.18 -3.50
CA ILE A 107 10.53 8.51 -3.48
C ILE A 107 11.30 7.52 -4.37
N GLU A 108 11.37 7.83 -5.67
CA GLU A 108 12.01 6.95 -6.66
C GLU A 108 13.44 7.35 -7.05
N HIS A 109 13.96 8.46 -6.49
CA HIS A 109 15.30 8.94 -6.77
C HIS A 109 16.02 9.48 -5.52
N THR A 110 17.33 9.67 -5.64
CA THR A 110 18.13 10.33 -4.60
C THR A 110 18.09 11.84 -4.72
N LEU A 111 18.17 12.54 -3.59
CA LEU A 111 18.15 14.00 -3.52
C LEU A 111 19.54 14.56 -3.24
N ASN A 112 19.85 15.75 -3.78
CA ASN A 112 21.01 16.50 -3.29
C ASN A 112 20.78 17.03 -1.86
N GLU A 113 21.82 17.58 -1.22
CA GLU A 113 21.73 18.03 0.18
C GLU A 113 20.65 19.10 0.40
N ALA A 114 20.53 20.08 -0.50
CA ALA A 114 19.54 21.15 -0.38
C ALA A 114 18.11 20.62 -0.55
N GLN A 115 17.89 19.79 -1.58
CA GLN A 115 16.60 19.12 -1.82
C GLN A 115 16.19 18.25 -0.63
N ARG A 116 17.13 17.47 -0.07
CA ARG A 116 16.88 16.62 1.09
C ARG A 116 16.48 17.42 2.33
N LYS A 117 17.19 18.52 2.62
CA LYS A 117 16.84 19.42 3.74
C LYS A 117 15.44 20.02 3.54
N GLN A 118 15.12 20.44 2.33
CA GLN A 118 13.79 20.96 2.00
C GLN A 118 12.70 19.90 2.17
N ALA A 119 12.87 18.72 1.57
CA ALA A 119 11.93 17.61 1.69
C ALA A 119 11.73 17.18 3.15
N GLU A 120 12.80 17.13 3.94
CA GLU A 120 12.72 16.83 5.37
C GLU A 120 11.89 17.88 6.11
N ALA A 121 12.18 19.17 5.92
CA ALA A 121 11.45 20.26 6.58
C ALA A 121 9.95 20.24 6.23
N VAL A 122 9.63 20.16 4.93
CA VAL A 122 8.24 20.10 4.44
C VAL A 122 7.53 18.86 4.99
N SER A 123 8.20 17.70 5.02
CA SER A 123 7.60 16.46 5.55
C SER A 123 7.32 16.53 7.05
N ARG A 124 8.21 17.14 7.86
CA ARG A 124 7.99 17.31 9.30
C ARG A 124 6.80 18.21 9.59
N GLU A 125 6.62 19.26 8.79
CA GLU A 125 5.48 20.15 8.90
C GLU A 125 4.19 19.46 8.43
N LEU A 126 4.23 18.72 7.31
CA LEU A 126 3.11 17.89 6.85
C LEU A 126 2.67 16.89 7.93
N ARG A 127 3.61 16.21 8.61
CA ARG A 127 3.27 15.32 9.72
C ARG A 127 2.48 16.04 10.82
N THR A 128 2.87 17.27 11.14
CA THR A 128 2.19 18.09 12.15
C THR A 128 0.77 18.41 11.71
N LEU A 129 0.58 18.85 10.46
CA LEU A 129 -0.73 19.20 9.90
C LEU A 129 -1.66 18.00 9.76
N LEU A 130 -1.12 16.85 9.36
CA LEU A 130 -1.87 15.59 9.26
C LEU A 130 -2.42 15.13 10.62
N GLY A 131 -1.79 15.52 11.72
CA GLY A 131 -2.12 15.05 13.07
C GLY A 131 -1.75 13.58 13.26
N GLN A 132 -2.18 12.94 14.34
CA GLN A 132 -1.89 11.51 14.61
C GLN A 132 -2.89 10.55 13.94
N GLU A 133 -4.05 11.05 13.52
CA GLU A 133 -5.15 10.24 12.99
C GLU A 133 -4.93 9.82 11.54
N ARG A 134 -4.26 10.67 10.76
CA ARG A 134 -3.98 10.38 9.35
C ARG A 134 -2.69 9.59 9.17
N LEU A 135 -2.72 8.72 8.17
CA LEU A 135 -1.55 7.99 7.70
C LEU A 135 -0.58 8.96 7.03
N PHE A 136 0.70 8.82 7.36
CA PHE A 136 1.79 9.42 6.63
C PHE A 136 2.74 8.31 6.20
N VAL A 137 2.81 8.06 4.91
CA VAL A 137 3.47 6.90 4.31
C VAL A 137 4.50 7.42 3.32
N PHE A 138 5.65 6.74 3.25
CA PHE A 138 6.56 6.89 2.12
C PHE A 138 6.60 5.58 1.36
N ASP A 139 6.52 5.65 0.05
CA ASP A 139 6.86 4.54 -0.83
C ASP A 139 8.15 4.85 -1.60
N THR A 140 8.88 3.81 -1.98
CA THR A 140 10.26 3.95 -2.47
C THR A 140 10.69 2.74 -3.29
N THR A 141 11.65 2.98 -4.18
CA THR A 141 12.40 1.93 -4.91
C THR A 141 13.79 1.71 -4.31
N GLU A 142 14.62 0.86 -4.93
CA GLU A 142 16.05 0.73 -4.59
C GLU A 142 16.87 2.00 -4.85
N ASN A 143 16.33 2.92 -5.66
CA ASN A 143 16.96 4.20 -6.01
C ASN A 143 16.50 5.37 -5.13
N GLY A 144 15.56 5.13 -4.22
CA GLY A 144 15.01 6.17 -3.36
C GLY A 144 15.99 6.67 -2.30
N ASP A 145 15.64 7.81 -1.72
CA ASP A 145 16.49 8.53 -0.79
C ASP A 145 16.43 7.94 0.64
N VAL A 146 17.28 6.93 0.91
CA VAL A 146 17.31 6.22 2.20
C VAL A 146 17.64 7.13 3.39
N ALA A 147 18.43 8.20 3.20
CA ALA A 147 18.78 9.07 4.31
C ALA A 147 17.61 9.98 4.72
N LEU A 148 16.82 10.49 3.76
CA LEU A 148 15.56 11.17 4.04
C LEU A 148 14.58 10.22 4.75
N ILE A 149 14.40 9.01 4.20
CA ILE A 149 13.53 7.98 4.77
C ILE A 149 13.93 7.68 6.22
N ARG A 150 15.23 7.49 6.50
CA ARG A 150 15.75 7.25 7.86
C ARG A 150 15.45 8.41 8.81
N ALA A 151 15.64 9.65 8.36
CA ALA A 151 15.41 10.84 9.18
C ALA A 151 13.94 11.03 9.57
N LEU A 152 13.01 10.53 8.74
CA LEU A 152 11.58 10.68 8.92
C LEU A 152 10.88 9.39 9.39
N ALA A 153 11.56 8.25 9.38
CA ALA A 153 10.99 6.96 9.80
C ALA A 153 10.25 6.99 11.15
N PRO A 154 10.69 7.72 12.19
CA PRO A 154 9.92 7.82 13.44
C PRO A 154 8.53 8.46 13.30
N GLN A 155 8.30 9.24 12.24
CA GLN A 155 7.06 9.97 11.97
C GLN A 155 6.12 9.23 11.02
N LEU A 156 6.64 8.29 10.24
CA LEU A 156 5.85 7.56 9.25
C LEU A 156 4.98 6.49 9.94
N ASN A 157 3.90 6.09 9.27
CA ASN A 157 3.10 4.93 9.64
C ASN A 157 3.71 3.68 9.00
N TYR A 158 3.94 3.73 7.69
CA TYR A 158 4.49 2.63 6.91
C TYR A 158 5.56 3.12 5.94
N ILE A 159 6.45 2.21 5.55
CA ILE A 159 7.31 2.37 4.38
C ILE A 159 6.97 1.24 3.40
N LEU A 160 6.67 1.62 2.17
CA LEU A 160 6.28 0.73 1.08
C LEU A 160 7.46 0.59 0.12
N PHE A 161 8.04 -0.61 0.05
CA PHE A 161 9.14 -0.88 -0.87
C PHE A 161 8.64 -1.52 -2.16
N GLN A 162 8.77 -0.80 -3.26
CA GLN A 162 8.41 -1.25 -4.60
C GLN A 162 9.44 -2.30 -5.08
N ALA A 163 9.02 -3.57 -5.12
CA ALA A 163 9.90 -4.70 -5.41
C ALA A 163 9.54 -5.42 -6.71
N TYR A 164 9.01 -4.69 -7.69
CA TYR A 164 8.46 -5.28 -8.91
C TYR A 164 9.49 -6.14 -9.64
N GLY A 165 9.10 -7.38 -9.99
CA GLY A 165 9.97 -8.35 -10.66
C GLY A 165 11.11 -8.91 -9.79
N GLN A 166 11.13 -8.65 -8.48
CA GLN A 166 12.16 -9.15 -7.58
C GLN A 166 11.72 -10.41 -6.82
N THR A 167 12.68 -11.21 -6.36
CA THR A 167 12.38 -12.38 -5.50
C THR A 167 12.38 -11.99 -4.02
N PRO A 168 11.70 -12.76 -3.14
CA PRO A 168 11.74 -12.50 -1.70
C PRO A 168 13.16 -12.46 -1.10
N ALA A 169 14.09 -13.25 -1.65
CA ALA A 169 15.50 -13.23 -1.24
C ALA A 169 16.18 -11.89 -1.57
N ARG A 170 15.88 -11.30 -2.74
CA ARG A 170 16.37 -9.97 -3.10
C ARG A 170 15.77 -8.89 -2.20
N VAL A 171 14.47 -8.97 -1.92
CA VAL A 171 13.78 -8.06 -0.99
C VAL A 171 14.40 -8.13 0.42
N GLN A 172 14.73 -9.33 0.92
CA GLN A 172 15.46 -9.47 2.19
C GLN A 172 16.80 -8.71 2.15
N GLY A 173 17.56 -8.84 1.06
CA GLY A 173 18.81 -8.11 0.88
C GLY A 173 18.64 -6.58 0.86
N HIS A 174 17.55 -6.07 0.28
CA HIS A 174 17.21 -4.64 0.35
C HIS A 174 16.85 -4.24 1.78
N TYR A 175 16.01 -5.02 2.46
CA TYR A 175 15.66 -4.78 3.86
C TYR A 175 16.88 -4.69 4.76
N ASP A 176 17.80 -5.64 4.64
CA ASP A 176 19.00 -5.74 5.46
C ASP A 176 19.98 -4.58 5.22
N ARG A 177 20.01 -4.01 4.01
CA ARG A 177 20.93 -2.91 3.68
C ARG A 177 20.31 -1.55 3.91
N MET A 178 19.03 -1.39 3.60
CA MET A 178 18.38 -0.08 3.53
C MET A 178 17.58 0.27 4.78
N PHE A 179 17.00 -0.71 5.48
CA PHE A 179 15.92 -0.44 6.45
C PHE A 179 16.15 -1.01 7.85
N LYS A 180 16.83 -2.16 7.99
CA LYS A 180 16.86 -2.95 9.24
C LYS A 180 17.28 -2.17 10.50
N ASP A 181 18.10 -1.13 10.37
CA ASP A 181 18.67 -0.42 11.51
C ASP A 181 17.72 0.62 12.11
N PHE A 182 16.63 0.97 11.42
CA PHE A 182 15.71 2.04 11.86
C PHE A 182 14.23 1.74 11.60
N LEU A 183 13.90 0.78 10.76
CA LEU A 183 12.53 0.39 10.45
C LEU A 183 12.25 -0.98 11.06
N PRO A 184 11.28 -1.12 11.99
CA PRO A 184 10.81 -2.43 12.39
C PRO A 184 10.02 -3.09 11.24
N PRO A 185 10.09 -4.44 11.07
CA PRO A 185 9.35 -5.13 10.02
C PRO A 185 7.85 -4.84 10.04
N SER A 186 7.24 -4.65 11.22
CA SER A 186 5.82 -4.36 11.39
C SER A 186 5.35 -3.06 10.75
N ARG A 187 6.27 -2.23 10.24
CA ARG A 187 5.99 -1.00 9.47
C ARG A 187 6.48 -1.06 8.02
N PHE A 188 7.02 -2.20 7.58
CA PHE A 188 7.49 -2.44 6.23
C PHE A 188 6.44 -3.20 5.40
N MET A 189 6.12 -2.67 4.22
CA MET A 189 5.29 -3.35 3.23
C MET A 189 6.10 -3.57 1.95
N VAL A 190 5.89 -4.71 1.30
CA VAL A 190 6.55 -5.05 0.02
C VAL A 190 5.54 -5.03 -1.12
N GLY A 191 5.92 -4.40 -2.23
CA GLY A 191 5.07 -4.17 -3.39
C GLY A 191 5.33 -5.14 -4.53
N PHE A 192 4.26 -5.60 -5.17
CA PHE A 192 4.28 -6.25 -6.48
C PHE A 192 3.44 -5.43 -7.47
N SER A 193 3.56 -5.70 -8.77
CA SER A 193 2.79 -5.00 -9.79
C SER A 193 1.87 -5.95 -10.56
N PHE A 194 0.61 -5.54 -10.80
CA PHE A 194 -0.20 -6.16 -11.84
C PHE A 194 0.30 -5.73 -13.23
N TYR A 195 -0.10 -6.46 -14.27
CA TYR A 195 0.28 -6.08 -15.63
C TYR A 195 -0.50 -4.85 -16.10
N GLU A 196 0.20 -3.73 -16.26
CA GLU A 196 -0.32 -2.56 -16.96
C GLU A 196 -0.40 -2.80 -18.46
N GLU A 197 -1.49 -2.37 -19.08
CA GLU A 197 -1.64 -2.38 -20.53
C GLU A 197 -0.49 -1.61 -21.21
N ARG A 198 0.24 -2.30 -22.09
CA ARG A 198 1.45 -1.83 -22.78
C ARG A 198 2.59 -1.44 -21.85
N GLY A 199 2.53 -1.87 -20.59
CA GLY A 199 3.54 -1.62 -19.58
C GLY A 199 4.62 -2.68 -19.47
N THR A 200 5.46 -2.55 -18.45
CA THR A 200 6.55 -3.47 -18.15
C THR A 200 6.03 -4.84 -17.72
N ARG A 201 6.66 -5.90 -18.25
CA ARG A 201 6.39 -7.29 -17.88
C ARG A 201 7.24 -7.69 -16.68
N TRP A 202 6.81 -7.28 -15.48
CA TRP A 202 7.51 -7.57 -14.23
C TRP A 202 7.51 -9.07 -13.88
N GLY A 203 6.50 -9.82 -14.33
CA GLY A 203 6.37 -11.26 -14.04
C GLY A 203 5.82 -11.57 -12.64
N ASP A 204 5.22 -10.58 -11.97
CA ASP A 204 4.80 -10.72 -10.58
C ASP A 204 3.52 -11.53 -10.38
N VAL A 205 2.65 -11.54 -11.40
CA VAL A 205 1.29 -12.12 -11.37
C VAL A 205 1.12 -13.24 -12.40
N ARG A 206 2.15 -14.10 -12.52
CA ARG A 206 2.10 -15.27 -13.42
C ARG A 206 1.16 -16.35 -12.89
N ASP A 207 0.41 -16.95 -13.80
CA ASP A 207 -0.40 -18.13 -13.51
C ASP A 207 0.48 -19.40 -13.35
N PRO A 208 0.13 -20.33 -12.44
CA PRO A 208 -0.95 -20.20 -11.44
C PRO A 208 -0.56 -19.26 -10.29
N LEU A 209 -1.56 -18.54 -9.74
CA LEU A 209 -1.41 -17.56 -8.67
C LEU A 209 -0.52 -18.06 -7.52
N GLU A 210 -0.71 -19.30 -7.07
CA GLU A 210 0.00 -19.88 -5.93
C GLU A 210 1.52 -19.97 -6.13
N SER A 211 1.97 -19.95 -7.39
CA SER A 211 3.38 -19.95 -7.78
C SER A 211 3.95 -18.56 -8.12
N SER A 212 3.11 -17.52 -8.07
CA SER A 212 3.48 -16.15 -8.44
C SER A 212 4.38 -15.47 -7.41
N THR A 213 5.10 -14.43 -7.83
CA THR A 213 5.86 -13.55 -6.94
C THR A 213 4.94 -12.86 -5.92
N ALA A 214 3.76 -12.41 -6.35
CA ALA A 214 2.78 -11.78 -5.46
C ALA A 214 2.37 -12.72 -4.30
N HIS A 215 2.11 -13.99 -4.59
CA HIS A 215 1.81 -15.00 -3.57
C HIS A 215 3.02 -15.31 -2.68
N ALA A 216 4.22 -15.36 -3.26
CA ALA A 216 5.46 -15.49 -2.48
C ALA A 216 5.66 -14.31 -1.51
N TYR A 217 5.33 -13.07 -1.92
CA TYR A 217 5.35 -11.90 -1.05
C TYR A 217 4.30 -11.97 0.06
N ALA A 218 3.10 -12.46 -0.22
CA ALA A 218 2.09 -12.68 0.81
C ALA A 218 2.63 -13.62 1.92
N ALA A 219 3.27 -14.71 1.54
CA ALA A 219 3.82 -15.70 2.48
C ALA A 219 5.15 -15.28 3.17
N TRP A 220 5.95 -14.45 2.50
CA TRP A 220 7.28 -14.08 2.97
C TRP A 220 7.26 -13.15 4.19
N THR A 221 8.30 -13.23 5.02
CA THR A 221 8.55 -12.32 6.13
C THR A 221 10.04 -12.02 6.21
N PRO A 222 10.44 -10.78 6.55
CA PRO A 222 11.82 -10.49 6.89
C PRO A 222 12.33 -11.41 7.99
N THR A 223 13.61 -11.76 7.96
CA THR A 223 14.25 -12.57 9.02
C THR A 223 14.16 -11.90 10.40
N GLN A 224 14.04 -10.56 10.44
CA GLN A 224 13.90 -9.76 11.66
C GLN A 224 12.51 -9.82 12.28
N GLY A 225 11.50 -10.34 11.58
CA GLY A 225 10.14 -10.45 12.11
C GLY A 225 9.03 -10.24 11.08
N PRO A 226 7.76 -10.35 11.51
CA PRO A 226 6.58 -10.19 10.67
C PRO A 226 6.51 -8.79 10.04
N LYS A 227 6.41 -8.75 8.71
CA LYS A 227 6.16 -7.51 7.97
C LYS A 227 4.75 -6.96 8.22
N ALA A 228 4.53 -5.67 7.93
CA ALA A 228 3.21 -5.04 8.00
C ALA A 228 2.22 -5.67 7.02
N GLY A 229 2.65 -5.95 5.79
CA GLY A 229 1.79 -6.43 4.73
C GLY A 229 2.43 -6.40 3.35
N ILE A 230 1.58 -6.45 2.31
CA ILE A 230 1.98 -6.26 0.91
C ILE A 230 1.15 -5.15 0.28
N PHE A 231 1.60 -4.64 -0.86
CA PHE A 231 0.77 -3.80 -1.71
C PHE A 231 0.86 -4.19 -3.18
N SER A 232 -0.17 -3.82 -3.94
CA SER A 232 -0.20 -3.95 -5.39
C SER A 232 -0.14 -2.58 -6.07
N TYR A 233 0.67 -2.48 -7.12
CA TYR A 233 0.55 -1.42 -8.11
C TYR A 233 -0.40 -1.82 -9.24
N ALA A 234 -1.13 -0.83 -9.77
CA ALA A 234 -2.15 -1.00 -10.81
C ALA A 234 -3.25 -2.02 -10.46
N VAL A 235 -3.86 -1.91 -9.27
CA VAL A 235 -4.91 -2.86 -8.81
C VAL A 235 -6.14 -2.88 -9.74
N ASP A 236 -6.35 -1.83 -10.52
CA ASP A 236 -7.36 -1.80 -11.58
C ASP A 236 -7.15 -2.88 -12.66
N ARG A 237 -5.99 -3.55 -12.66
CA ARG A 237 -5.59 -4.65 -13.55
C ARG A 237 -5.62 -6.02 -12.88
N ASP A 238 -6.19 -6.14 -11.68
CA ASP A 238 -6.27 -7.42 -10.96
C ASP A 238 -6.90 -8.53 -11.83
N GLY A 239 -6.16 -9.62 -12.01
CA GLY A 239 -6.58 -10.78 -12.80
C GLY A 239 -6.36 -10.69 -14.30
N VAL A 240 -5.88 -9.56 -14.82
CA VAL A 240 -5.52 -9.44 -16.24
C VAL A 240 -4.18 -10.13 -16.49
N LYS A 241 -4.13 -10.97 -17.53
CA LYS A 241 -2.94 -11.74 -17.88
C LYS A 241 -1.83 -10.84 -18.41
N GLU A 242 -0.58 -11.17 -18.05
CA GLU A 242 0.58 -10.44 -18.55
C GLU A 242 0.67 -10.50 -20.08
N GLY A 243 0.66 -9.34 -20.72
CA GLY A 243 0.62 -9.17 -22.17
C GLY A 243 -0.75 -8.99 -22.79
N ASP A 244 -1.82 -9.03 -22.00
CA ASP A 244 -3.14 -8.64 -22.47
C ASP A 244 -3.35 -7.13 -22.29
N ASP A 245 -3.24 -6.39 -23.39
CA ASP A 245 -3.34 -4.93 -23.41
C ASP A 245 -4.77 -4.40 -23.40
N THR A 246 -5.78 -5.28 -23.33
CA THR A 246 -7.18 -4.84 -23.27
C THR A 246 -7.56 -4.40 -21.86
N LEU A 247 -8.36 -3.33 -21.74
CA LEU A 247 -8.96 -2.95 -20.47
C LEU A 247 -10.16 -3.85 -20.17
N GLN A 248 -10.17 -4.47 -19.00
CA GLN A 248 -11.13 -5.51 -18.62
C GLN A 248 -11.73 -5.21 -17.25
N PRO A 249 -13.00 -5.61 -16.99
CA PRO A 249 -13.55 -5.57 -15.65
C PRO A 249 -12.77 -6.55 -14.75
N THR A 250 -12.72 -6.26 -13.45
CA THR A 250 -12.11 -7.15 -12.46
C THR A 250 -13.06 -7.42 -11.31
N ASN A 251 -12.96 -8.61 -10.74
CA ASN A 251 -13.62 -9.00 -9.50
C ASN A 251 -12.65 -9.00 -8.29
N PHE A 252 -11.41 -8.52 -8.50
CA PHE A 252 -10.34 -8.45 -7.51
C PHE A 252 -9.97 -9.80 -6.89
N ALA A 253 -10.00 -10.88 -7.68
CA ALA A 253 -9.76 -12.24 -7.19
C ALA A 253 -8.34 -12.42 -6.64
N TRP A 254 -7.32 -11.82 -7.27
CA TRP A 254 -5.95 -11.91 -6.78
C TRP A 254 -5.80 -11.20 -5.44
N THR A 255 -6.29 -9.97 -5.33
CA THR A 255 -6.26 -9.16 -4.11
C THR A 255 -6.90 -9.91 -2.94
N LYS A 256 -8.09 -10.49 -3.14
CA LYS A 256 -8.79 -11.28 -2.12
C LYS A 256 -8.00 -12.53 -1.70
N HIS A 257 -7.46 -13.26 -2.68
CA HIS A 257 -6.66 -14.45 -2.41
C HIS A 257 -5.40 -14.12 -1.62
N LEU A 258 -4.65 -13.09 -2.04
CA LEU A 258 -3.40 -12.69 -1.41
C LEU A 258 -3.62 -12.18 0.02
N LYS A 259 -4.70 -11.42 0.28
CA LYS A 259 -5.10 -11.04 1.64
C LYS A 259 -5.35 -12.29 2.50
N ALA A 260 -6.08 -13.28 1.99
CA ALA A 260 -6.33 -14.53 2.70
C ALA A 260 -5.04 -15.34 2.95
N ALA A 261 -4.08 -15.28 2.03
CA ALA A 261 -2.78 -15.96 2.14
C ALA A 261 -1.84 -15.34 3.20
N MET A 262 -2.01 -14.07 3.58
CA MET A 262 -1.30 -13.45 4.71
C MET A 262 -1.88 -13.83 6.08
N ALA A 263 -3.21 -13.98 6.17
CA ALA A 263 -3.95 -14.34 7.38
C ALA A 263 -3.75 -15.75 8.03
N PRO A 264 -3.08 -16.79 7.44
CA PRO A 264 -3.04 -18.15 8.03
C PRO A 264 -2.37 -18.24 9.40
N ARG A 265 -1.58 -17.23 9.79
CA ARG A 265 -0.88 -17.22 11.09
C ARG A 265 -1.84 -17.07 12.28
N ARG A 266 -3.02 -16.48 12.10
CA ARG A 266 -4.04 -16.42 13.16
C ARG A 266 -4.72 -17.78 13.38
N ARG A 267 -5.08 -18.52 12.33
CA ARG A 267 -5.82 -19.79 12.48
C ARG A 267 -5.03 -20.87 13.23
N ARG A 268 -3.70 -20.96 13.05
CA ARG A 268 -2.86 -21.94 13.78
C ARG A 268 -2.71 -21.59 15.27
N ALA A 269 -2.61 -20.31 15.61
CA ALA A 269 -2.54 -19.87 17.00
C ALA A 269 -3.87 -20.16 17.74
N TRP A 270 -5.01 -19.83 17.13
CA TRP A 270 -6.34 -20.14 17.69
C TRP A 270 -6.60 -21.64 17.80
N GLN A 271 -6.24 -22.44 16.80
CA GLN A 271 -6.38 -23.91 16.88
C GLN A 271 -5.50 -24.53 17.97
N THR A 272 -4.30 -23.99 18.19
CA THR A 272 -3.40 -24.45 19.27
C THR A 272 -3.94 -24.06 20.65
N VAL A 273 -4.43 -22.83 20.81
CA VAL A 273 -5.06 -22.36 22.05
C VAL A 273 -6.33 -23.17 22.36
N LEU A 274 -7.19 -23.39 21.38
CA LEU A 274 -8.41 -24.18 21.54
C LEU A 274 -8.12 -25.65 21.89
N ARG A 275 -7.12 -26.27 21.23
CA ARG A 275 -6.65 -27.62 21.58
C ARG A 275 -6.11 -27.70 23.00
N ASN A 276 -5.29 -26.73 23.42
CA ASN A 276 -4.74 -26.69 24.77
C ASN A 276 -5.81 -26.43 25.84
N TRP A 277 -6.82 -25.61 25.53
CA TRP A 277 -7.96 -25.38 26.40
C TRP A 277 -8.84 -26.63 26.54
N LEU A 278 -9.21 -27.28 25.43
CA LEU A 278 -9.95 -28.55 25.43
C LEU A 278 -9.21 -29.66 26.19
N ALA A 279 -7.90 -29.79 25.98
CA ALA A 279 -7.08 -30.77 26.70
C ALA A 279 -7.02 -30.52 28.22
N ARG A 280 -7.16 -29.25 28.65
CA ARG A 280 -7.17 -28.87 30.06
C ARG A 280 -8.53 -29.10 30.71
N VAL A 281 -9.62 -28.82 30.00
CA VAL A 281 -11.00 -29.08 30.45
C VAL A 281 -11.24 -30.59 30.59
N LEU A 282 -10.76 -31.40 29.66
CA LEU A 282 -10.93 -32.86 29.69
C LEU A 282 -10.09 -33.59 30.75
N ARG A 283 -9.06 -32.94 31.33
CA ARG A 283 -8.27 -33.50 32.45
C ARG A 283 -8.82 -33.15 33.84
N ILE A 284 -9.85 -32.30 33.93
CA ILE A 284 -10.43 -31.85 35.22
C ILE A 284 -11.70 -32.64 35.56
N ALA A 285 -12.16 -33.58 34.73
CA ALA A 285 -13.24 -34.49 35.09
C ALA A 285 -12.75 -35.41 36.24
N PRO A 286 -13.29 -35.30 37.47
CA PRO A 286 -12.95 -36.22 38.54
C PRO A 286 -13.61 -37.56 38.21
N SER A 287 -12.81 -38.62 38.20
CA SER A 287 -13.33 -39.99 38.27
C SER A 287 -14.20 -40.11 39.52
N ARG A 288 -15.51 -40.23 39.31
CA ARG A 288 -16.46 -40.76 40.31
C ARG A 288 -16.73 -42.21 39.99
#